data_AF-A0A1G6FCZ4-F1
#
_entry.id   AF-A0A1G6FCZ4-F1
#
_cell.length_a   1.000
_cell.length_b   1.000
_cell.length_c   1.000
_cell.angle_alpha   90.00
_cell.angle_beta   90.00
_cell.angle_gamma   90.00
#
_symmetry.space_group_name_H-M   'P 1'
#
loop_
_entity.id
_entity.type
_entity.pdbx_description
1 polymer ?
#
loop_
_entity_poly.entity_id
_entity_poly.type
_entity_poly.pdbx_seq_one_letter_code
_entity_poly.pdbx_strand_id
1 'polypeptide(L)'
;MFAYYKKMGKSLTDVLGELYEKHGYFLNTLYSFEFEGPKGQDKMKNIMEKFRNLGGELCGQKIASERDYLKKTDDLPKSDVLKFILETGNSIVVRPSGTEPKIKIYLSVSGDNRAQAEVIEKELSKRLKDMVEESYLLDFLDNTVFAVVFSVIKHLISRIYYLLVFTEIIAAPSDCNIVFSHGAHQDFRQVF
;
A
#
# COMPACT_ATOMS: atom_id res chain seq x y z
N MET A 1 20.49 7.74 -35.23
CA MET A 1 20.94 6.96 -34.05
C MET A 1 21.33 5.52 -34.43
N PHE A 2 20.44 4.69 -34.98
CA PHE A 2 20.76 3.30 -35.36
C PHE A 2 21.94 3.16 -36.33
N ALA A 3 21.95 3.91 -37.45
CA ALA A 3 23.02 3.83 -38.45
C ALA A 3 24.40 4.25 -37.92
N TYR A 4 24.45 5.07 -36.85
CA TYR A 4 25.70 5.49 -36.21
C TYR A 4 26.32 4.34 -35.42
N TYR A 5 25.55 3.69 -34.55
CA TYR A 5 26.04 2.56 -33.74
C TYR A 5 26.29 1.30 -34.58
N LYS A 6 25.51 1.08 -35.64
CA LYS A 6 25.76 -0.01 -36.59
C LYS A 6 27.13 0.14 -37.29
N LYS A 7 27.57 1.37 -37.60
CA LYS A 7 28.92 1.63 -38.15
C LYS A 7 30.04 1.33 -37.13
N MET A 8 29.72 1.35 -35.84
CA MET A 8 30.64 0.99 -34.75
C MET A 8 30.59 -0.51 -34.39
N GLY A 9 29.84 -1.31 -35.13
CA GLY A 9 29.65 -2.74 -34.86
C GLY A 9 28.79 -3.04 -33.63
N LYS A 10 28.11 -2.05 -33.06
CA LYS A 10 27.27 -2.22 -31.86
C LYS A 10 25.82 -2.49 -32.23
N SER A 11 25.18 -3.42 -31.52
CA SER A 11 23.74 -3.62 -31.53
C SER A 11 23.04 -2.60 -30.62
N LEU A 12 21.71 -2.46 -30.77
CA LEU A 12 20.93 -1.60 -29.87
C LEU A 12 20.93 -2.10 -28.43
N THR A 13 21.02 -3.42 -28.23
CA THR A 13 21.11 -4.03 -26.91
C THR A 13 22.46 -3.74 -26.25
N ASP A 14 23.55 -3.67 -27.01
CA ASP A 14 24.87 -3.28 -26.47
C ASP A 14 24.84 -1.84 -26.00
N VAL A 15 24.30 -0.93 -26.83
CA VAL A 15 24.17 0.49 -26.48
C VAL A 15 23.26 0.68 -25.27
N LEU A 16 22.19 -0.10 -25.16
CA LEU A 16 21.30 -0.08 -23.99
C LEU A 16 22.03 -0.59 -22.73
N GLY A 17 22.83 -1.65 -22.84
CA GLY A 17 23.66 -2.16 -21.76
C GLY A 17 24.65 -1.10 -21.26
N GLU A 18 25.37 -0.45 -22.18
CA GLU A 18 26.29 0.65 -21.86
C GLU A 18 25.60 1.83 -21.15
N LEU A 19 24.36 2.14 -21.55
CA LEU A 19 23.57 3.17 -20.86
C LEU A 19 23.20 2.76 -19.44
N TYR A 20 22.83 1.49 -19.22
CA TYR A 20 22.56 0.99 -17.87
C TYR A 20 23.81 0.93 -17.00
N GLU A 21 24.96 0.53 -17.55
CA GLU A 21 26.23 0.57 -16.82
C GLU A 21 26.62 2.00 -16.41
N LYS A 22 26.36 2.98 -17.30
CA LYS A 22 26.72 4.38 -17.05
C LYS A 22 25.77 5.10 -16.10
N HIS A 23 24.48 4.80 -16.16
CA HIS A 23 23.43 5.59 -15.50
C HIS A 23 22.65 4.81 -14.43
N GLY A 24 22.90 3.53 -14.26
CA GLY A 24 22.11 2.63 -13.42
C GLY A 24 20.96 1.98 -14.20
N TYR A 25 20.43 0.87 -13.67
CA TYR A 25 19.35 0.14 -14.31
C TYR A 25 18.00 0.71 -13.89
N PHE A 26 17.18 1.14 -14.85
CA PHE A 26 15.82 1.64 -14.61
C PHE A 26 14.79 0.67 -15.19
N LEU A 27 13.86 0.23 -14.35
CA LEU A 27 12.75 -0.63 -14.72
C LEU A 27 11.44 0.13 -14.61
N ASN A 28 10.72 0.23 -15.72
CA ASN A 28 9.41 0.86 -15.80
C ASN A 28 8.34 -0.18 -16.04
N THR A 29 7.33 -0.24 -15.17
CA THR A 29 6.21 -1.16 -15.27
C THR A 29 4.88 -0.40 -15.16
N LEU A 30 3.85 -0.96 -15.77
CA LEU A 30 2.49 -0.42 -15.76
C LEU A 30 1.54 -1.46 -15.19
N TYR A 31 0.86 -1.10 -14.12
CA TYR A 31 -0.22 -1.86 -13.51
C TYR A 31 -1.56 -1.20 -13.83
N SER A 32 -2.52 -2.00 -14.27
CA SER A 32 -3.88 -1.55 -14.56
C SER A 32 -4.85 -2.32 -13.68
N PHE A 33 -5.64 -1.61 -12.89
CA PHE A 33 -6.64 -2.14 -11.98
C PHE A 33 -8.02 -1.76 -12.50
N GLU A 34 -8.84 -2.74 -12.84
CA GLU A 34 -10.20 -2.53 -13.35
C GLU A 34 -11.21 -2.78 -12.22
N PHE A 35 -12.22 -1.93 -12.13
CA PHE A 35 -13.25 -2.00 -11.10
C PHE A 35 -14.60 -2.28 -11.77
N GLU A 36 -15.07 -3.51 -11.62
CA GLU A 36 -16.33 -3.95 -12.23
C GLU A 36 -17.57 -3.48 -11.46
N GLY A 37 -18.69 -3.50 -12.17
CA GLY A 37 -20.02 -3.26 -11.62
C GLY A 37 -20.40 -1.78 -11.50
N PRO A 38 -21.65 -1.51 -11.08
CA PRO A 38 -22.21 -0.16 -11.07
C PRO A 38 -21.48 0.80 -10.13
N LYS A 39 -20.80 0.28 -9.08
CA LYS A 39 -20.01 1.07 -8.13
C LYS A 39 -18.56 1.29 -8.56
N GLY A 40 -18.11 0.76 -9.71
CA GLY A 40 -16.70 0.81 -10.11
C GLY A 40 -16.11 2.22 -10.20
N GLN A 41 -16.91 3.19 -10.65
CA GLN A 41 -16.52 4.61 -10.72
C GLN A 41 -16.28 5.21 -9.34
N ASP A 42 -17.14 4.91 -8.37
CA ASP A 42 -17.00 5.42 -7.00
C ASP A 42 -15.78 4.80 -6.31
N LYS A 43 -15.52 3.50 -6.54
CA LYS A 43 -14.30 2.83 -6.07
C LYS A 43 -13.04 3.50 -6.58
N MET A 44 -13.00 3.75 -7.89
CA MET A 44 -11.87 4.45 -8.51
C MET A 44 -11.65 5.83 -7.88
N LYS A 45 -12.71 6.62 -7.67
CA LYS A 45 -12.62 7.93 -7.01
C LYS A 45 -12.09 7.81 -5.58
N ASN A 46 -12.64 6.90 -4.78
CA ASN A 46 -12.21 6.69 -3.40
C ASN A 46 -10.72 6.30 -3.32
N ILE A 47 -10.25 5.43 -4.22
CA ILE A 47 -8.83 5.05 -4.26
C ILE A 47 -7.96 6.26 -4.63
N MET A 48 -8.35 7.05 -5.64
CA MET A 48 -7.63 8.27 -6.00
C MET A 48 -7.59 9.28 -4.84
N GLU A 49 -8.67 9.41 -4.08
CA GLU A 49 -8.71 10.24 -2.87
C GLU A 49 -7.82 9.70 -1.76
N LYS A 50 -7.74 8.38 -1.56
CA LYS A 50 -6.79 7.77 -0.61
C LYS A 50 -5.35 8.11 -0.98
N PHE A 51 -4.98 8.00 -2.26
CA PHE A 51 -3.65 8.40 -2.72
C PHE A 51 -3.36 9.90 -2.49
N ARG A 52 -4.35 10.78 -2.66
CA ARG A 52 -4.20 12.23 -2.40
C ARG A 52 -4.02 12.59 -0.93
N ASN A 53 -4.48 11.74 -0.03
CA ASN A 53 -4.46 11.98 1.41
C ASN A 53 -3.41 11.10 2.12
N LEU A 54 -2.38 10.64 1.40
CA LEU A 54 -1.30 9.86 1.99
C LEU A 54 -0.51 10.68 3.01
N GLY A 55 -0.22 10.08 4.16
CA GLY A 55 0.50 10.70 5.28
C GLY A 55 2.02 10.78 5.09
N GLY A 56 2.49 11.08 3.88
CA GLY A 56 3.93 11.18 3.58
C GLY A 56 4.67 9.86 3.42
N GLU A 57 3.97 8.72 3.47
CA GLU A 57 4.52 7.40 3.19
C GLU A 57 3.68 6.67 2.15
N LEU A 58 4.34 5.88 1.30
CA LEU A 58 3.73 5.04 0.28
C LEU A 58 4.50 3.74 0.18
N CYS A 59 3.80 2.61 0.23
CA CYS A 59 4.39 1.27 0.19
C CYS A 59 5.47 1.04 1.27
N GLY A 60 5.32 1.66 2.45
CA GLY A 60 6.30 1.57 3.55
C GLY A 60 7.60 2.35 3.29
N GLN A 61 7.61 3.25 2.32
CA GLN A 61 8.71 4.17 2.04
C GLN A 61 8.25 5.61 2.19
N LYS A 62 9.12 6.47 2.69
CA LYS A 62 8.85 7.91 2.77
C LYS A 62 8.78 8.54 1.39
N ILE A 63 7.86 9.47 1.25
CA ILE A 63 7.66 10.29 0.04
C ILE A 63 8.57 11.50 0.16
N ALA A 64 9.57 11.59 -0.72
CA ALA A 64 10.44 12.76 -0.82
C ALA A 64 9.74 13.95 -1.50
N SER A 65 8.87 13.68 -2.47
CA SER A 65 8.09 14.71 -3.16
C SER A 65 6.79 14.14 -3.71
N GLU A 66 5.72 14.90 -3.56
CA GLU A 66 4.41 14.64 -4.14
C GLU A 66 4.05 15.77 -5.11
N ARG A 67 3.46 15.41 -6.26
CA ARG A 67 2.83 16.34 -7.18
C ARG A 67 1.43 15.87 -7.55
N ASP A 68 0.46 16.76 -7.33
CA ASP A 68 -0.92 16.61 -7.78
C ASP A 68 -1.17 17.57 -8.95
N TYR A 69 -1.23 17.03 -10.16
CA TYR A 69 -1.42 17.81 -11.39
C TYR A 69 -2.86 18.30 -11.60
N LEU A 70 -3.77 17.93 -10.69
CA LEU A 70 -5.11 18.51 -10.66
C LEU A 70 -5.07 19.92 -10.04
N LYS A 71 -4.12 20.13 -9.12
CA LYS A 71 -3.77 21.45 -8.57
C LYS A 71 -2.90 22.15 -9.60
N LYS A 72 -3.18 23.44 -9.87
CA LYS A 72 -2.46 24.21 -10.88
C LYS A 72 -1.08 24.56 -10.34
N THR A 73 -0.09 23.68 -10.51
CA THR A 73 1.25 23.83 -9.91
C THR A 73 2.30 24.34 -10.87
N ASP A 74 2.12 24.08 -12.16
CA ASP A 74 3.08 24.36 -13.23
C ASP A 74 2.25 24.75 -14.46
N ASP A 75 2.77 25.50 -15.44
CA ASP A 75 2.05 25.94 -16.66
C ASP A 75 1.50 24.81 -17.58
N LEU A 76 1.35 23.62 -17.02
CA LEU A 76 0.74 22.44 -17.59
C LEU A 76 -0.79 22.47 -17.47
N PRO A 77 -1.51 21.87 -18.43
CA PRO A 77 -2.94 21.67 -18.32
C PRO A 77 -3.27 20.76 -17.13
N LYS A 78 -4.39 21.04 -16.45
CA LYS A 78 -4.86 20.23 -15.33
C LYS A 78 -5.11 18.80 -15.79
N SER A 79 -4.66 17.84 -14.99
CA SER A 79 -4.89 16.41 -15.23
C SER A 79 -5.03 15.68 -13.92
N ASP A 80 -5.91 14.66 -13.88
CA ASP A 80 -6.06 13.80 -12.72
C ASP A 80 -4.89 12.81 -12.66
N VAL A 81 -3.74 13.29 -12.19
CA VAL A 81 -2.49 12.54 -12.11
C VAL A 81 -1.81 12.90 -10.80
N LEU A 82 -1.40 11.88 -10.06
CA LEU A 82 -0.55 12.00 -8.88
C LEU A 82 0.81 11.42 -9.22
N LYS A 83 1.87 12.11 -8.83
CA LYS A 83 3.24 11.62 -8.92
C LYS A 83 3.90 11.68 -7.56
N PHE A 84 4.40 10.54 -7.13
CA PHE A 84 5.18 10.39 -5.91
C PHE A 84 6.62 10.04 -6.29
N ILE A 85 7.57 10.71 -5.64
CA ILE A 85 8.99 10.36 -5.67
C ILE A 85 9.33 9.91 -4.26
N LEU A 86 9.78 8.66 -4.12
CA LEU A 86 10.19 8.07 -2.86
C LEU A 86 11.61 8.51 -2.51
N GLU A 87 11.98 8.51 -1.22
CA GLU A 87 13.35 8.84 -0.78
C GLU A 87 14.43 7.93 -1.41
N THR A 88 14.04 6.73 -1.84
CA THR A 88 14.90 5.78 -2.57
C THR A 88 15.18 6.18 -4.02
N GLY A 89 14.55 7.25 -4.53
CA GLY A 89 14.65 7.70 -5.92
C GLY A 89 13.65 7.04 -6.87
N ASN A 90 12.96 5.98 -6.43
CA ASN A 90 11.88 5.35 -7.18
C ASN A 90 10.68 6.29 -7.31
N SER A 91 9.90 6.16 -8.39
CA SER A 91 8.70 6.99 -8.58
C SER A 91 7.46 6.16 -8.93
N ILE A 92 6.33 6.64 -8.43
CA ILE A 92 5.01 6.04 -8.62
C ILE A 92 4.09 7.12 -9.19
N VAL A 93 3.47 6.85 -10.34
CA VAL A 93 2.50 7.74 -10.95
C VAL A 93 1.14 7.05 -10.99
N VAL A 94 0.12 7.67 -10.41
CA VAL A 94 -1.24 7.13 -10.33
C VAL A 94 -2.17 8.01 -11.14
N ARG A 95 -2.97 7.40 -12.01
CA ARG A 95 -4.01 8.10 -12.79
C ARG A 95 -5.24 7.24 -13.05
N PRO A 96 -6.45 7.81 -13.06
CA PRO A 96 -7.62 7.13 -13.57
C PRO A 96 -7.61 7.09 -15.11
N SER A 97 -8.36 6.17 -15.71
CA SER A 97 -8.50 6.02 -17.16
C SER A 97 -9.51 6.98 -17.78
N GLY A 98 -10.16 7.84 -16.99
CA GLY A 98 -11.10 8.86 -17.43
C GLY A 98 -12.54 8.35 -17.55
N THR A 99 -12.82 7.56 -18.59
CA THR A 99 -14.18 7.05 -18.86
C THR A 99 -14.41 5.64 -18.33
N GLU A 100 -13.36 4.82 -18.27
CA GLU A 100 -13.41 3.48 -17.71
C GLU A 100 -13.10 3.51 -16.20
N PRO A 101 -13.80 2.70 -15.38
CA PRO A 101 -13.50 2.54 -13.96
C PRO A 101 -12.20 1.74 -13.81
N LYS A 102 -11.07 2.40 -14.09
CA LYS A 102 -9.74 1.78 -14.14
C LYS A 102 -8.68 2.76 -13.64
N ILE A 103 -7.79 2.27 -12.79
CA ILE A 103 -6.61 3.02 -12.34
C ILE A 103 -5.37 2.42 -12.99
N LYS A 104 -4.51 3.29 -13.52
CA LYS A 104 -3.19 2.96 -14.05
C LYS A 104 -2.14 3.48 -13.09
N ILE A 105 -1.25 2.59 -12.65
CA ILE A 105 -0.10 2.90 -11.81
C ILE A 105 1.17 2.61 -12.61
N TYR A 106 1.96 3.63 -12.86
CA TYR A 106 3.28 3.51 -13.46
C TYR A 106 4.30 3.47 -12.34
N LEU A 107 5.08 2.41 -12.28
CA LEU A 107 6.15 2.24 -11.32
C LEU A 107 7.48 2.35 -12.07
N SER A 108 8.35 3.22 -11.59
CA SER A 108 9.68 3.44 -12.13
C SER A 108 10.68 3.21 -11.01
N VAL A 109 11.44 2.13 -11.11
CA VAL A 109 12.43 1.75 -10.08
C VAL A 109 13.84 1.75 -10.64
N SER A 110 14.81 2.04 -9.77
CA SER A 110 16.23 1.96 -10.09
C SER A 110 16.93 0.90 -9.24
N GLY A 111 17.92 0.23 -9.82
CA GLY A 111 18.85 -0.66 -9.11
C GLY A 111 20.22 -0.71 -9.79
N ASP A 112 21.22 -1.28 -9.13
CA ASP A 112 22.58 -1.38 -9.69
C ASP A 112 22.61 -2.31 -10.91
N ASN A 113 21.68 -3.25 -10.95
CA ASN A 113 21.49 -4.18 -12.05
C ASN A 113 20.02 -4.58 -12.18
N ARG A 114 19.73 -5.30 -13.25
CA ARG A 114 18.39 -5.80 -13.56
C ARG A 114 17.76 -6.60 -12.42
N ALA A 115 18.50 -7.53 -11.83
CA ALA A 115 17.96 -8.42 -10.81
C ALA A 115 17.52 -7.66 -9.56
N GLN A 116 18.34 -6.70 -9.10
CA GLN A 116 17.97 -5.83 -7.99
C GLN A 116 16.75 -4.97 -8.31
N ALA A 117 16.69 -4.35 -9.49
CA ALA A 117 15.55 -3.56 -9.92
C ALA A 117 14.26 -4.39 -9.95
N GLU A 118 14.32 -5.63 -10.45
CA GLU A 118 13.17 -6.55 -10.47
C GLU A 118 12.70 -6.94 -9.05
N VAL A 119 13.61 -7.08 -8.09
CA VAL A 119 13.25 -7.35 -6.68
C VAL A 119 12.49 -6.16 -6.07
N ILE A 120 13.01 -4.94 -6.25
CA ILE A 120 12.39 -3.70 -5.76
C ILE A 120 11.01 -3.51 -6.41
N GLU A 121 10.93 -3.71 -7.73
CA GLU A 121 9.70 -3.62 -8.51
C GLU A 121 8.63 -4.58 -7.98
N LYS A 122 9.02 -5.84 -7.72
CA LYS A 122 8.12 -6.87 -7.22
C LYS A 122 7.61 -6.57 -5.81
N GLU A 123 8.46 -6.02 -4.94
CA GLU A 123 8.05 -5.61 -3.60
C GLU A 123 7.05 -4.45 -3.65
N LEU A 124 7.39 -3.39 -4.37
CA LEU A 124 6.54 -2.19 -4.47
C LEU A 124 5.22 -2.51 -5.16
N SER A 125 5.24 -3.27 -6.26
CA SER A 125 4.02 -3.66 -6.97
C SER A 125 3.10 -4.53 -6.12
N LYS A 126 3.65 -5.43 -5.28
CA LYS A 126 2.86 -6.20 -4.33
C LYS A 126 2.15 -5.29 -3.33
N ARG A 127 2.88 -4.38 -2.68
CA ARG A 127 2.30 -3.43 -1.71
C ARG A 127 1.24 -2.51 -2.33
N LEU A 128 1.45 -2.09 -3.59
CA LEU A 128 0.46 -1.31 -4.33
C LEU A 128 -0.81 -2.10 -4.60
N LYS A 129 -0.68 -3.37 -5.01
CA LYS A 129 -1.83 -4.27 -5.20
C LYS A 129 -2.60 -4.45 -3.90
N ASP A 130 -1.89 -4.79 -2.82
CA ASP A 130 -2.50 -4.98 -1.49
C ASP A 130 -3.28 -3.72 -1.05
N MET A 131 -2.71 -2.52 -1.22
CA MET A 131 -3.38 -1.26 -0.87
C MET A 131 -4.62 -0.95 -1.74
N VAL A 132 -4.55 -1.28 -3.03
CA VAL A 132 -5.71 -1.14 -3.93
C VAL A 132 -6.78 -2.16 -3.56
N GLU A 133 -6.41 -3.40 -3.24
CA GLU A 133 -7.29 -4.51 -2.84
C GLU A 133 -7.94 -4.31 -1.46
N GLU A 134 -7.23 -3.78 -0.48
CA GLU A 134 -7.78 -3.41 0.84
C GLU A 134 -8.92 -2.40 0.73
N SER A 135 -8.90 -1.57 -0.31
CA SER A 135 -10.01 -0.67 -0.61
C SER A 135 -11.30 -1.39 -0.99
N TYR A 136 -11.23 -2.65 -1.48
CA TYR A 136 -12.41 -3.48 -1.77
C TYR A 136 -12.97 -4.16 -0.52
N LEU A 137 -12.14 -4.48 0.48
CA LEU A 137 -12.60 -5.15 1.70
C LEU A 137 -13.53 -4.25 2.53
N LEU A 138 -13.29 -2.94 2.51
CA LEU A 138 -14.20 -1.98 3.15
C LEU A 138 -15.57 -1.90 2.46
N ASP A 139 -15.66 -2.18 1.16
CA ASP A 139 -16.94 -2.26 0.46
C ASP A 139 -17.70 -3.56 0.76
N PHE A 140 -16.98 -4.65 1.06
CA PHE A 140 -17.59 -5.94 1.41
C PHE A 140 -18.09 -5.96 2.87
N LEU A 141 -17.48 -5.14 3.71
CA LEU A 141 -17.91 -4.88 5.08
C LEU A 141 -18.98 -3.80 5.09
N ASP A 142 -20.16 -4.08 4.53
CA ASP A 142 -21.36 -3.37 4.94
C ASP A 142 -21.45 -3.45 6.48
N ASN A 143 -21.81 -2.34 7.14
CA ASN A 143 -21.75 -2.13 8.61
C ASN A 143 -22.28 -3.30 9.46
N THR A 144 -23.16 -4.14 8.90
CA THR A 144 -23.70 -5.35 9.51
C THR A 144 -22.68 -6.47 9.66
N VAL A 145 -21.83 -6.72 8.65
CA VAL A 145 -20.83 -7.80 8.68
C VAL A 145 -19.67 -7.42 9.60
N PHE A 146 -19.24 -6.16 9.57
CA PHE A 146 -18.20 -5.69 10.49
C PHE A 146 -18.68 -5.78 11.94
N ALA A 147 -19.89 -5.33 12.27
CA ALA A 147 -20.43 -5.45 13.63
C ALA A 147 -20.47 -6.92 14.11
N VAL A 148 -20.84 -7.86 13.25
CA VAL A 148 -20.89 -9.28 13.58
C VAL A 148 -19.49 -9.87 13.73
N VAL A 149 -18.58 -9.62 12.78
CA VAL A 149 -17.20 -10.12 12.83
C VAL A 149 -16.44 -9.53 14.03
N PHE A 150 -16.59 -8.23 14.27
CA PHE A 150 -15.97 -7.55 15.42
C PHE A 150 -16.56 -8.03 16.75
N SER A 151 -17.87 -8.31 16.80
CA SER A 151 -18.52 -8.94 17.97
C SER A 151 -17.98 -10.34 18.23
N VAL A 152 -17.84 -11.17 17.18
CA VAL A 152 -17.28 -12.53 17.30
C VAL A 152 -15.82 -12.50 17.71
N ILE A 153 -15.01 -11.60 17.15
CA ILE A 153 -13.60 -11.41 17.53
C ILE A 153 -13.50 -10.94 18.99
N LYS A 154 -14.30 -9.95 19.43
CA LYS A 154 -14.37 -9.56 20.86
C LYS A 154 -14.73 -10.73 21.77
N HIS A 155 -15.68 -11.56 21.36
CA HIS A 155 -16.12 -12.71 22.15
C HIS A 155 -15.06 -13.81 22.22
N LEU A 156 -14.33 -14.05 21.13
CA LEU A 156 -13.21 -15.00 21.08
C LEU A 156 -12.03 -14.52 21.91
N ILE A 157 -11.63 -13.24 21.80
CA ILE A 157 -10.55 -12.66 22.61
C ILE A 157 -10.91 -12.71 24.10
N SER A 158 -12.15 -12.38 24.47
CA SER A 158 -12.63 -12.47 25.87
C SER A 158 -12.61 -13.91 26.40
N ARG A 159 -13.02 -14.90 25.59
CA ARG A 159 -12.94 -16.32 25.98
C ARG A 159 -11.52 -16.83 26.12
N ILE A 160 -10.62 -16.44 25.22
CA ILE A 160 -9.20 -16.79 25.30
C ILE A 160 -8.58 -16.20 26.57
N TYR A 161 -8.88 -14.93 26.88
CA TYR A 161 -8.44 -14.28 28.10
C TYR A 161 -8.96 -14.99 29.36
N TYR A 162 -10.26 -15.33 29.41
CA TYR A 162 -10.83 -16.09 30.52
C TYR A 162 -10.17 -17.46 30.69
N LEU A 163 -9.93 -18.19 29.60
CA LEU A 163 -9.24 -19.49 29.64
C LEU A 163 -7.82 -19.37 30.19
N LEU A 164 -7.07 -18.35 29.77
CA LEU A 164 -5.70 -18.09 30.26
C LEU A 164 -5.69 -17.76 31.76
N VAL A 165 -6.58 -16.86 32.21
CA VAL A 165 -6.71 -16.52 33.65
C VAL A 165 -7.17 -17.72 34.47
N PHE A 166 -8.07 -18.57 33.93
CA PHE A 166 -8.53 -19.77 34.63
C PHE A 166 -7.43 -20.83 34.75
N THR A 167 -6.56 -20.98 33.75
CA THR A 167 -5.40 -21.89 33.84
C THR A 167 -4.35 -21.42 34.83
N GLU A 168 -4.14 -20.11 35.00
CA GLU A 168 -3.26 -19.57 36.05
C GLU A 168 -3.83 -19.78 37.46
N ILE A 169 -5.16 -19.69 37.63
CA ILE A 169 -5.83 -19.98 38.91
C ILE A 169 -5.72 -21.46 39.28
N ILE A 170 -5.79 -22.37 38.31
CA ILE A 170 -5.66 -23.83 38.55
C ILE A 170 -4.19 -24.25 38.76
N ALA A 171 -3.22 -23.49 38.22
CA ALA A 171 -1.80 -23.72 38.42
C ALA A 171 -1.25 -23.12 39.73
N ALA A 172 -2.07 -22.42 40.52
CA ALA A 172 -1.64 -21.88 41.82
C ALA A 172 -1.44 -23.04 42.83
N PRO A 173 -0.24 -23.23 43.40
CA PRO A 173 0.01 -24.25 44.41
C PRO A 173 -0.84 -23.98 45.66
N SER A 174 -1.32 -25.05 46.29
CA SER A 174 -2.33 -25.14 47.35
C SER A 174 -2.12 -24.33 48.65
N ASP A 175 -1.12 -23.45 48.73
CA ASP A 175 -0.71 -22.80 49.99
C ASP A 175 -0.77 -21.26 49.99
N CYS A 176 -1.45 -20.63 49.02
CA CYS A 176 -1.56 -19.16 48.99
C CYS A 176 -2.95 -18.65 49.39
N ASN A 177 -3.07 -18.13 50.62
CA ASN A 177 -4.23 -17.35 51.08
C ASN A 177 -4.32 -16.03 50.28
N ILE A 178 -5.09 -16.02 49.19
CA ILE A 178 -5.44 -14.78 48.50
C ILE A 178 -6.59 -14.10 49.27
N VAL A 179 -6.24 -13.05 50.01
CA VAL A 179 -7.19 -12.11 50.60
C VAL A 179 -7.87 -11.35 49.47
N PHE A 180 -9.18 -11.53 49.31
CA PHE A 180 -9.98 -10.73 48.38
C PHE A 180 -10.10 -9.28 48.88
N SER A 181 -9.26 -8.37 48.37
CA SER A 181 -9.55 -6.94 48.50
C SER A 181 -10.62 -6.54 47.47
N HIS A 182 -11.82 -6.23 47.96
CA HIS A 182 -12.92 -5.63 47.19
C HIS A 182 -12.53 -4.25 46.66
N GLY A 183 -11.99 -4.16 45.44
CA GLY A 183 -11.66 -2.85 44.86
C GLY A 183 -11.15 -2.89 43.43
N ALA A 184 -12.03 -3.15 42.47
CA ALA A 184 -11.84 -2.73 41.07
C ALA A 184 -13.17 -2.82 40.31
N HIS A 185 -14.21 -2.19 40.86
CA HIS A 185 -15.51 -2.05 40.19
C HIS A 185 -15.70 -0.61 39.72
N GLN A 186 -14.65 0.05 39.21
CA GLN A 186 -14.73 1.39 38.64
C GLN A 186 -13.51 1.68 37.76
N ASP A 187 -13.74 1.72 36.46
CA ASP A 187 -13.11 2.59 35.43
C ASP A 187 -12.83 1.85 34.13
N PHE A 188 -13.85 1.78 33.28
CA PHE A 188 -13.70 1.48 31.85
C PHE A 188 -14.78 2.20 31.02
N ARG A 189 -15.07 3.46 31.36
CA ARG A 189 -15.92 4.35 30.55
C ARG A 189 -15.16 5.47 29.83
N GLN A 190 -13.84 5.48 29.91
CA GLN A 190 -13.01 6.38 29.10
C GLN A 190 -11.83 5.57 28.58
N VAL A 191 -11.95 5.11 27.35
CA VAL A 191 -10.93 4.76 26.34
C VAL A 191 -11.62 3.74 25.43
N PHE A 192 -11.68 4.07 24.13
CA PHE A 192 -12.39 3.44 23.02
C PHE A 192 -13.81 3.96 22.74
#